data_AF-A0A2E0EP84-F1
#
_entry.id   AF-A0A2E0EP84-F1
#
_cell.length_a   1.000
_cell.length_b   1.000
_cell.length_c   1.000
_cell.angle_alpha   90.00
_cell.angle_beta   90.00
_cell.angle_gamma   90.00
#
_symmetry.space_group_name_H-M   'P 1'
#
loop_
_entity.id
_entity.type
_entity.pdbx_description
1 polymer ?
#
loop_
_entity_poly.entity_id
_entity_poly.type
_entity_poly.pdbx_seq_one_letter_code
_entity_poly.pdbx_strand_id
1 'polypeptide(L)' 'MENNNNNTPKANPFLLSEQVKKELQNKGYSSTFNYSDYTFFKEKCKNAFNKAVAIAQEFINEADPKQNDFNAYII' A
#
# COMPACT_ATOMS: atom_id res chain seq x y z
N MET A 1 4.57 38.24 7.66
CA MET A 1 3.90 37.49 6.58
C MET A 1 4.54 36.12 6.56
N GLU A 2 3.81 35.12 7.04
CA GLU A 2 4.30 33.75 7.25
C GLU A 2 4.20 32.97 5.94
N ASN A 3 5.34 32.57 5.36
CA ASN A 3 5.39 31.78 4.13
C ASN A 3 5.11 30.30 4.45
N ASN A 4 3.84 29.91 4.43
CA ASN A 4 3.44 28.51 4.50
C ASN A 4 3.71 27.81 3.15
N ASN A 5 4.95 27.37 2.97
CA ASN A 5 5.32 26.41 1.93
C ASN A 5 4.69 25.04 2.26
N ASN A 6 3.42 24.89 1.93
CA ASN A 6 2.72 23.60 1.96
C ASN A 6 3.24 22.70 0.83
N ASN A 7 4.48 22.21 0.97
CA ASN A 7 5.02 21.13 0.15
C ASN A 7 4.44 19.80 0.62
N THR A 8 3.13 19.61 0.49
CA THR A 8 2.56 18.26 0.53
C THR A 8 2.98 17.58 -0.78
N PRO A 9 3.77 16.50 -0.78
CA PRO A 9 4.11 15.79 -2.00
C PRO A 9 2.80 15.32 -2.63
N LYS A 10 2.43 15.95 -3.75
CA LYS A 10 1.23 15.62 -4.52
C LYS A 10 1.39 14.16 -4.96
N ALA A 11 0.63 13.26 -4.34
CA ALA A 11 0.68 11.84 -4.64
C ALA A 11 0.53 11.66 -6.14
N ASN A 12 1.58 11.15 -6.79
CA ASN A 12 1.62 11.02 -8.24
C ASN A 12 0.95 9.67 -8.56
N PRO A 13 -0.32 9.64 -9.03
CA PRO A 13 -1.11 8.41 -9.15
C PRO A 13 -0.53 7.42 -10.17
N PHE A 14 0.47 7.85 -10.94
CA PHE A 14 1.23 7.03 -11.87
C PHE A 14 2.26 6.11 -11.20
N LEU A 15 2.59 6.34 -9.93
CA LEU A 15 3.50 5.47 -9.20
C LEU A 15 2.78 4.18 -8.80
N LEU A 16 3.29 3.05 -9.27
CA LEU A 16 2.76 1.73 -8.94
C LEU A 16 2.67 1.49 -7.42
N SER A 17 3.64 2.00 -6.65
CA SER A 17 3.63 1.92 -5.19
C SER A 17 2.44 2.65 -4.56
N GLU A 18 2.04 3.80 -5.10
CA GLU A 18 0.88 4.55 -4.62
C GLU A 18 -0.43 3.85 -5.01
N GLN A 19 -0.47 3.21 -6.19
CA GLN A 19 -1.59 2.35 -6.58
C GLN A 19 -1.73 1.16 -5.64
N VAL A 20 -0.63 0.47 -5.31
CA VAL A 20 -0.62 -0.62 -4.33
C VAL A 20 -1.11 -0.15 -2.96
N LYS A 21 -0.60 0.98 -2.46
CA LYS A 21 -1.06 1.56 -1.19
C LYS A 21 -2.55 1.87 -1.20
N LYS A 22 -3.06 2.43 -2.29
CA LYS A 22 -4.50 2.71 -2.44
C LYS A 22 -5.33 1.44 -2.42
N GLU A 23 -4.89 0.39 -3.12
CA GLU A 23 -5.56 -0.91 -3.10
C GLU A 23 -5.56 -1.53 -1.69
N LEU A 24 -4.45 -1.44 -0.96
CA LEU A 24 -4.34 -1.90 0.42
C LEU A 24 -5.23 -1.08 1.37
N GLN A 25 -5.23 0.24 1.24
CA GLN A 25 -6.08 1.12 2.02
C GLN A 25 -7.57 0.85 1.80
N ASN A 26 -8.00 0.65 0.55
CA ASN A 26 -9.37 0.29 0.22
C ASN A 26 -9.81 -1.04 0.86
N LYS A 27 -8.85 -1.91 1.19
CA LYS A 27 -9.08 -3.23 1.80
C LYS A 27 -8.83 -3.25 3.32
N GLY A 28 -8.41 -2.14 3.93
CA GLY A 28 -8.09 -2.07 5.37
C GLY A 28 -6.74 -2.69 5.75
N TYR A 29 -5.76 -2.66 4.84
CA TYR A 29 -4.40 -3.17 5.06
C TYR A 29 -3.34 -2.10 4.79
N SER A 30 -3.68 -0.82 4.97
CA SER A 30 -2.75 0.28 4.69
C SER A 30 -1.47 0.20 5.55
N SER A 31 -1.59 -0.33 6.77
CA SER A 31 -0.48 -0.49 7.71
C SER A 31 0.51 -1.59 7.33
N THR A 32 0.15 -2.52 6.43
CA THR A 32 1.04 -3.62 6.03
C THR A 32 2.04 -3.22 4.95
N PHE A 33 1.81 -2.09 4.28
CA PHE A 33 2.68 -1.64 3.20
C PHE A 33 4.08 -1.26 3.73
N ASN A 34 5.10 -1.89 3.16
CA ASN A 34 6.49 -1.48 3.33
C ASN A 34 7.28 -1.66 2.02
N TYR A 35 8.37 -0.91 1.86
CA TYR A 35 9.14 -0.92 0.61
C TYR A 35 9.99 -2.18 0.39
N SER A 36 10.33 -2.90 1.47
CA SER A 36 11.07 -4.16 1.39
C SER A 36 10.23 -5.20 0.65
N ASP A 37 9.04 -5.46 1.17
CA ASP A 37 8.10 -6.44 0.64
C ASP A 37 7.54 -5.99 -0.70
N TYR A 38 7.28 -4.70 -0.87
CA TYR A 38 6.86 -4.16 -2.16
C TYR A 38 7.86 -4.48 -3.27
N THR A 39 9.17 -4.35 -3.00
CA THR A 39 10.20 -4.64 -4.01
C THR A 39 10.21 -6.13 -4.36
N PHE A 40 10.10 -6.99 -3.36
CA PHE A 40 10.00 -8.43 -3.54
C PHE A 40 8.74 -8.84 -4.33
N PHE A 41 7.56 -8.37 -3.92
CA PHE A 41 6.29 -8.67 -4.59
C PHE A 41 6.19 -8.06 -5.97
N LYS A 42 6.81 -6.91 -6.21
CA LYS A 42 6.89 -6.30 -7.54
C LYS A 42 7.61 -7.20 -8.54
N GLU A 43 8.70 -7.85 -8.12
CA GLU A 43 9.41 -8.83 -8.95
C GLU A 43 8.61 -10.13 -9.10
N LYS A 44 7.97 -10.60 -8.02
CA LYS A 44 7.08 -11.77 -8.03
C LYS A 44 5.89 -11.60 -9.00
N CYS A 45 5.30 -10.40 -9.03
CA CYS A 45 4.13 -10.06 -9.84
C CYS A 45 4.47 -9.42 -11.19
N LYS A 46 5.71 -9.52 -11.68
CA LYS A 46 6.17 -8.82 -12.89
C LYS A 46 5.35 -9.12 -14.16
N ASN A 47 4.75 -10.31 -14.22
CA ASN A 47 3.94 -10.80 -15.35
C ASN A 47 2.42 -10.63 -15.12
N ALA A 48 1.99 -10.06 -13.99
CA ALA A 48 0.58 -9.85 -13.72
C ALA A 48 0.00 -8.77 -14.63
N PHE A 49 -1.22 -8.99 -15.12
CA PHE A 49 -1.95 -8.03 -15.94
C PHE A 49 -2.21 -6.72 -15.19
N ASN A 50 -2.69 -6.81 -13.95
CA ASN A 50 -2.79 -5.67 -13.03
C ASN A 50 -1.81 -5.85 -11.87
N LYS A 51 -0.65 -5.19 -11.99
CA LYS A 51 0.43 -5.30 -10.99
C LYS A 51 0.03 -4.73 -9.63
N ALA A 52 -0.73 -3.64 -9.60
CA ALA A 52 -1.11 -3.01 -8.33
C ALA A 52 -1.98 -3.94 -7.49
N VAL A 53 -3.00 -4.53 -8.11
CA VAL A 53 -3.90 -5.50 -7.45
C VAL A 53 -3.16 -6.78 -7.06
N ALA A 54 -2.32 -7.31 -7.94
CA ALA A 54 -1.56 -8.52 -7.64
C ALA A 54 -0.61 -8.33 -6.46
N ILE A 55 0.16 -7.24 -6.44
CA ILE A 55 1.07 -6.92 -5.34
C ILE A 55 0.29 -6.70 -4.04
N ALA A 56 -0.82 -5.94 -4.08
CA ALA A 56 -1.65 -5.74 -2.90
C ALA A 56 -2.21 -7.06 -2.35
N GLN A 57 -2.55 -8.01 -3.21
CA GLN A 57 -3.01 -9.33 -2.79
C GLN A 57 -1.90 -10.13 -2.10
N GLU A 58 -0.66 -10.05 -2.57
CA GLU A 58 0.49 -10.69 -1.90
C GLU A 58 0.70 -10.12 -0.48
N PHE A 59 0.62 -8.81 -0.32
CA PHE A 59 0.64 -8.17 1.00
C PHE A 59 -0.46 -8.69 1.93
N ILE A 60 -1.68 -8.91 1.41
CA ILE A 60 -2.80 -9.42 2.20
C ILE A 60 -2.63 -10.90 2.54
N ASN A 61 -2.06 -11.70 1.62
CA ASN A 61 -1.83 -13.11 1.84
C ASN A 61 -0.75 -13.36 2.91
N GLU A 62 0.27 -12.49 2.95
CA GLU A 62 1.37 -12.55 3.93
C GLU A 62 1.04 -11.80 5.23
N ALA A 63 0.02 -10.93 5.21
CA ALA A 63 -0.43 -10.24 6.41
C ALA A 63 -1.00 -11.23 7.42
N ASP A 64 -0.56 -11.13 8.68
CA ASP A 64 -1.20 -11.85 9.77
C ASP A 64 -2.68 -11.43 9.84
N PRO A 65 -3.64 -12.35 10.02
CA PRO A 65 -5.06 -12.01 10.16
C PRO A 65 -5.34 -10.96 11.24
N LYS A 66 -4.43 -10.80 12.21
CA LYS A 66 -4.50 -9.79 13.27
C LYS A 66 -4.08 -8.38 12.84
N GLN A 67 -3.37 -8.23 11.72
CA GLN A 67 -2.90 -6.93 11.17
C GLN A 67 -3.92 -6.23 10.27
N ASN A 68 -5.16 -6.70 10.24
CA ASN A 68 -6.24 -5.95 9.63
C ASN A 68 -6.44 -4.62 10.40
N ASP A 69 -6.45 -3.48 9.71
CA ASP A 69 -6.65 -2.14 10.29
C ASP A 69 -7.98 -2.06 11.08
N PHE A 70 -8.92 -2.97 10.85
CA PHE A 70 -10.18 -3.10 11.60
C PHE A 70 -10.07 -3.78 12.98
N ASN A 71 -8.98 -4.49 13.29
CA ASN A 71 -8.79 -5.09 14.62
C ASN A 71 -8.32 -4.09 15.69
N ALA A 72 -8.03 -2.83 15.31
CA ALA A 72 -7.61 -1.79 16.25
C ALA A 72 -8.74 -1.25 17.17
N TYR A 73 -9.98 -1.74 17.03
CA TYR A 73 -11.16 -1.21 17.75
C TYR A 73 -11.81 -2.17 18.76
N ILE A 74 -11.20 -3.32 19.06
CA ILE A 74 -11.74 -4.26 20.05
C ILE A 74 -10.78 -4.37 21.25
N ILE A 75 -10.73 -3.32 22.06
CA ILE A 75 -10.27 -3.36 23.47
C ILE A 75 -11.20 -2.49 24.29
#